data_AF-A0A520CYI4-F1
#
_entry.id   AF-A0A520CYI4-F1
#
_cell.length_a   1.000
_cell.length_b   1.000
_cell.length_c   1.000
_cell.angle_alpha   90.00
_cell.angle_beta   90.00
_cell.angle_gamma   90.00
#
_symmetry.space_group_name_H-M   'P 1'
#
loop_
_entity.id
_entity.type
_entity.pdbx_description
1 polymer ?
#
loop_
_entity_poly.entity_id
_entity_poly.type
_entity_poly.pdbx_seq_one_letter_code
_entity_poly.pdbx_strand_id
1 'polypeptide(L)'
;MQLKVWLFAIVLFCSLSSFAQSFKNEFGFKSDNDAYLFYGQDRYYTNGLFIYFRHATDQQKLGEKLEKLTYEISAGQKMYNPISGYVPDPAKQDRPFAGYLYAGGNVNLFYKNEKILKAGLEIGTVGPDALGEDAQKLLHDIVGFYTIDGWQYQIKNELALNLSAQYTQLLHRSAKKDVDFSFEGYTNVGTTFSGAGVGILFRAGNINQLFNSGYTNSVISNNAKTEKLVKREAFFYAKPQLNVIAYD
;
A
#
# COMPACT_ATOMS: atom_id res chain seq x y z
N MET A 1 2.29 9.78 34.25
CA MET A 1 2.51 9.66 32.79
C MET A 1 3.48 8.54 32.41
N GLN A 2 4.52 8.24 33.21
CA GLN A 2 5.54 7.25 32.86
C GLN A 2 5.08 5.77 32.88
N LEU A 3 4.03 5.41 33.62
CA LEU A 3 3.55 4.02 33.71
C LEU A 3 2.80 3.54 32.44
N LYS A 4 2.24 4.46 31.64
CA LYS A 4 1.48 4.14 30.42
C LYS A 4 2.40 3.78 29.23
N VAL A 5 3.63 4.29 29.22
CA VAL A 5 4.62 4.05 28.15
C VAL A 5 5.15 2.61 28.21
N TRP A 6 5.34 2.07 29.42
CA TRP A 6 5.81 0.69 29.61
C TRP A 6 4.75 -0.35 29.22
N LEU A 7 3.47 -0.08 29.48
CA LEU A 7 2.37 -0.96 29.03
C LEU A 7 2.26 -1.01 27.50
N PHE A 8 2.53 0.09 26.80
CA PHE A 8 2.58 0.11 25.34
C PHE A 8 3.79 -0.66 24.78
N ALA A 9 4.94 -0.57 25.44
CA ALA A 9 6.14 -1.32 25.08
C ALA A 9 6.02 -2.84 25.35
N ILE A 10 5.28 -3.25 26.40
CA ILE A 10 5.03 -4.66 26.73
C ILE A 10 4.08 -5.30 25.70
N VAL A 11 3.09 -4.56 25.18
CA VAL A 11 2.22 -5.06 24.10
C VAL A 11 2.99 -5.23 22.78
N LEU A 12 4.01 -4.40 22.53
CA LEU A 12 4.89 -4.49 21.36
C LEU A 12 5.85 -5.69 21.37
N PHE A 13 6.13 -6.27 22.55
CA PHE A 13 7.07 -7.39 22.72
C PHE A 13 6.43 -8.74 23.05
N CYS A 14 5.10 -8.83 23.08
CA CYS A 14 4.40 -10.12 23.12
C CYS A 14 4.49 -10.81 21.76
N SER A 15 5.66 -11.36 21.44
CA SER A 15 5.80 -12.37 20.40
C SER A 15 5.10 -13.64 20.88
N LEU A 16 3.78 -13.71 20.68
CA LEU A 16 3.06 -14.97 20.75
C LEU A 16 3.69 -15.86 19.67
N SER A 17 4.32 -16.94 20.12
CA SER A 17 4.76 -18.04 19.27
C SER A 17 3.53 -18.72 18.66
N SER A 18 2.90 -18.06 17.69
CA SER A 18 1.85 -18.64 16.89
C SER A 18 2.47 -19.66 15.95
N PHE A 19 1.98 -20.89 16.06
CA PHE A 19 2.24 -21.95 15.10
C PHE A 19 2.00 -21.43 13.68
N ALA A 20 2.86 -21.84 12.75
CA ALA A 20 2.81 -21.46 11.34
C ALA A 20 1.58 -22.08 10.64
N GLN A 21 0.39 -21.62 10.99
CA GLN A 21 -0.81 -21.86 10.21
C GLN A 21 -0.84 -20.81 9.11
N SER A 22 -1.02 -21.25 7.86
CA SER A 22 -1.26 -20.29 6.81
C SER A 22 -2.69 -19.76 6.94
N PHE A 23 -2.83 -18.47 7.21
CA PHE A 23 -4.14 -17.85 7.32
C PHE A 23 -4.70 -17.58 5.92
N LYS A 24 -5.96 -17.95 5.72
CA LYS A 24 -6.69 -17.62 4.47
C LYS A 24 -7.23 -16.21 4.45
N ASN A 25 -7.30 -15.55 5.60
CA ASN A 25 -7.83 -14.21 5.77
C ASN A 25 -6.76 -13.33 6.43
N GLU A 26 -6.67 -12.07 6.00
CA GLU A 26 -5.83 -11.06 6.61
C GLU A 26 -6.64 -9.77 6.72
N PHE A 27 -6.74 -9.24 7.94
CA PHE A 27 -7.18 -7.88 8.18
C PHE A 27 -5.95 -7.05 8.51
N GLY A 28 -5.84 -5.87 7.93
CA GLY A 28 -4.69 -5.01 8.14
C GLY A 28 -5.04 -3.54 8.11
N PHE A 29 -4.13 -2.78 8.73
CA PHE A 29 -4.12 -1.33 8.73
C PHE A 29 -2.75 -0.86 8.29
N LYS A 30 -2.70 0.20 7.49
CA LYS A 30 -1.48 0.86 7.04
C LYS A 30 -1.60 2.35 7.29
N SER A 31 -0.50 2.94 7.77
CA SER A 31 -0.35 4.39 7.90
C SER A 31 0.92 4.81 7.17
N ASP A 32 0.79 5.84 6.34
CA ASP A 32 1.89 6.55 5.70
C ASP A 32 1.90 7.96 6.28
N ASN A 33 3.06 8.48 6.67
CA ASN A 33 3.19 9.86 7.11
C ASN A 33 4.63 10.36 6.88
N ASP A 34 4.79 11.56 6.33
CA ASP A 34 6.11 12.15 6.08
C ASP A 34 6.89 12.49 7.38
N ALA A 35 6.19 12.67 8.51
CA ALA A 35 6.81 12.80 9.82
C ALA A 35 7.59 11.54 10.27
N TYR A 36 7.31 10.36 9.70
CA TYR A 36 8.06 9.13 10.02
C TYR A 36 9.52 9.17 9.58
N LEU A 37 9.87 10.15 8.76
CA LEU A 37 11.23 10.35 8.29
C LEU A 37 12.05 11.24 9.24
N PHE A 38 11.42 11.77 10.31
CA PHE A 38 12.05 12.52 11.41
C PHE A 38 12.88 13.75 10.98
N TYR A 39 12.64 14.29 9.78
CA TYR A 39 13.30 15.49 9.27
C TYR A 39 12.37 16.71 9.13
N GLY A 40 11.14 16.61 9.65
CA GLY A 40 10.22 17.74 9.80
C GLY A 40 9.65 18.30 8.50
N GLN A 41 9.32 17.44 7.53
CA GLN A 41 8.54 17.86 6.36
C GLN A 41 7.08 17.48 6.58
N ASP A 42 6.20 18.37 6.13
CA ASP A 42 4.75 18.18 6.07
C ASP A 42 4.25 18.80 4.74
N ARG A 43 4.61 18.16 3.63
CA ARG A 43 4.51 18.75 2.28
C ARG A 43 4.16 17.71 1.21
N TYR A 44 3.46 18.13 0.17
CA TYR A 44 3.04 17.23 -0.91
C TYR A 44 2.25 16.04 -0.34
N TYR A 45 2.59 14.79 -0.68
CA TYR A 45 1.97 13.64 -0.03
C TYR A 45 2.38 13.57 1.45
N THR A 46 1.50 14.04 2.34
CA THR A 46 1.78 14.17 3.78
C THR A 46 1.31 12.95 4.56
N ASN A 47 0.14 12.41 4.24
CA ASN A 47 -0.44 11.33 5.03
C ASN A 47 -1.34 10.40 4.21
N GLY A 48 -1.38 9.14 4.63
CA GLY A 48 -2.41 8.20 4.22
C GLY A 48 -2.75 7.20 5.32
N LEU A 49 -4.04 6.88 5.44
CA LEU A 49 -4.57 5.87 6.34
C LEU A 49 -5.38 4.86 5.53
N PHE A 50 -5.11 3.58 5.75
CA PHE A 50 -5.73 2.50 4.97
C PHE A 50 -6.14 1.36 5.86
N ILE A 51 -7.32 0.80 5.60
CA ILE A 51 -7.77 -0.47 6.15
C ILE A 51 -8.07 -1.42 5.00
N TYR A 52 -7.79 -2.69 5.20
CA TYR A 52 -8.07 -3.70 4.19
C TYR A 52 -8.38 -5.06 4.79
N PHE A 53 -9.12 -5.84 4.02
CA PHE A 53 -9.34 -7.25 4.26
C PHE A 53 -9.01 -8.04 3.00
N ARG A 54 -8.14 -9.05 3.13
CA ARG A 54 -7.76 -9.97 2.06
C ARG A 54 -8.26 -11.38 2.34
N HIS A 55 -8.69 -12.06 1.30
CA HIS A 55 -9.12 -13.45 1.34
C HIS A 55 -8.44 -14.27 0.25
N ALA A 56 -7.87 -15.42 0.62
CA ALA A 56 -7.36 -16.43 -0.30
C ALA A 56 -8.40 -17.52 -0.53
N THR A 57 -8.77 -17.72 -1.79
CA THR A 57 -9.64 -18.83 -2.20
C THR A 57 -8.95 -20.17 -1.97
N ASP A 58 -9.73 -21.25 -1.85
CA ASP A 58 -9.19 -22.62 -1.77
C ASP A 58 -8.34 -22.96 -3.00
N GLN A 59 -7.02 -23.04 -2.80
CA GLN A 59 -6.07 -23.17 -3.89
C GLN A 59 -6.20 -24.52 -4.61
N GLN A 60 -6.67 -25.57 -3.90
CA GLN A 60 -6.87 -26.90 -4.48
C GLN A 60 -7.99 -26.94 -5.53
N LYS A 61 -8.93 -25.98 -5.48
CA LYS A 61 -10.04 -25.86 -6.44
C LYS A 61 -9.69 -25.04 -7.68
N LEU A 62 -8.52 -24.40 -7.72
CA LEU A 62 -8.08 -23.60 -8.85
C LEU A 62 -7.52 -24.50 -9.96
N GLY A 63 -7.60 -24.05 -11.22
CA GLY A 63 -7.00 -24.75 -12.36
C GLY A 63 -5.48 -24.96 -12.22
N GLU A 64 -4.91 -25.85 -13.02
CA GLU A 64 -3.51 -26.30 -12.86
C GLU A 64 -2.47 -25.18 -12.97
N LYS A 65 -2.73 -24.16 -13.79
CA LYS A 65 -1.82 -23.02 -14.03
C LYS A 65 -1.82 -22.00 -12.89
N LEU A 66 -2.94 -21.90 -12.16
CA LEU A 66 -3.15 -20.89 -11.14
C LEU A 66 -2.76 -21.47 -9.78
N GLU A 67 -1.83 -20.78 -9.11
CA GLU A 67 -1.34 -21.17 -7.80
C GLU A 67 -2.23 -20.59 -6.70
N LYS A 68 -2.65 -19.33 -6.86
CA LYS A 68 -3.44 -18.61 -5.87
C LYS A 68 -4.31 -17.55 -6.52
N LEU A 69 -5.50 -17.37 -5.98
CA LEU A 69 -6.41 -16.28 -6.26
C LEU A 69 -6.78 -15.63 -4.93
N THR A 70 -6.63 -14.31 -4.85
CA THR A 70 -7.02 -13.55 -3.67
C THR A 70 -7.91 -12.38 -4.04
N TYR A 71 -8.84 -12.07 -3.15
CA TYR A 71 -9.65 -10.85 -3.19
C TYR A 71 -9.22 -9.92 -2.07
N GLU A 72 -9.28 -8.63 -2.32
CA GLU A 72 -9.12 -7.59 -1.31
C GLU A 72 -10.32 -6.63 -1.38
N ILE A 73 -10.78 -6.20 -0.22
CA ILE A 73 -11.61 -5.01 -0.07
C ILE A 73 -10.86 -4.03 0.82
N SER A 74 -10.92 -2.75 0.51
CA SER A 74 -10.18 -1.72 1.21
C SER A 74 -10.94 -0.42 1.31
N ALA A 75 -10.53 0.41 2.26
CA ALA A 75 -10.89 1.81 2.32
C ALA A 75 -9.65 2.61 2.71
N GLY A 76 -9.50 3.80 2.16
CA GLY A 76 -8.34 4.64 2.42
C GLY A 76 -8.62 6.12 2.28
N GLN A 77 -7.84 6.91 3.01
CA GLN A 77 -7.77 8.36 2.88
C GLN A 77 -6.33 8.75 2.59
N LYS A 78 -6.11 9.63 1.63
CA LYS A 78 -4.82 10.27 1.31
C LYS A 78 -4.98 11.78 1.44
N MET A 79 -3.94 12.44 1.92
CA MET A 79 -3.88 13.88 2.09
C MET A 79 -2.65 14.45 1.42
N TYR A 80 -2.85 15.58 0.75
CA TYR A 80 -1.82 16.29 0.01
C TYR A 80 -1.82 17.76 0.42
N ASN A 81 -0.65 18.24 0.83
CA ASN A 81 -0.41 19.65 1.13
C ASN A 81 0.25 20.36 -0.07
N PRO A 82 0.23 21.70 -0.07
CA PRO A 82 1.24 22.53 -0.71
C PRO A 82 2.65 22.24 -0.17
N ILE A 83 3.58 23.16 -0.42
CA ILE A 83 4.93 23.18 0.17
C ILE A 83 4.95 23.08 1.72
N SER A 84 3.83 23.33 2.40
CA SER A 84 3.63 23.17 3.84
C SER A 84 2.14 22.99 4.20
N GLY A 85 1.85 22.41 5.36
CA GLY A 85 0.51 22.38 5.96
C GLY A 85 0.02 23.72 6.52
N TYR A 86 0.87 24.76 6.58
CA TYR A 86 0.49 26.12 6.97
C TYR A 86 0.83 27.11 5.85
N VAL A 87 -0.10 27.27 4.90
CA VAL A 87 0.00 28.24 3.81
C VAL A 87 -1.38 28.91 3.63
N PRO A 88 -1.75 29.85 4.53
CA PRO A 88 -3.06 30.50 4.53
C PRO A 88 -3.25 31.47 3.35
N ASP A 89 -2.17 31.89 2.70
CA ASP A 89 -2.23 32.74 1.51
C ASP A 89 -2.27 31.84 0.26
N PRO A 90 -3.39 31.75 -0.47
CA PRO A 90 -3.50 30.89 -1.65
C PRO A 90 -2.53 31.31 -2.76
N ALA A 91 -2.07 32.57 -2.79
CA ALA A 91 -1.07 33.01 -3.77
C ALA A 91 0.33 32.40 -3.51
N LYS A 92 0.57 31.83 -2.32
CA LYS A 92 1.81 31.16 -1.94
C LYS A 92 1.70 29.62 -2.00
N GLN A 93 0.53 29.09 -2.33
CA GLN A 93 0.34 27.65 -2.52
C GLN A 93 0.88 27.26 -3.89
N ASP A 94 1.94 26.44 -3.92
CA ASP A 94 2.53 25.89 -5.16
C ASP A 94 1.65 24.80 -5.78
N ARG A 95 0.78 24.19 -4.97
CA ARG A 95 -0.36 23.37 -5.36
C ARG A 95 -1.47 23.50 -4.32
N PRO A 96 -2.74 23.25 -4.68
CA PRO A 96 -3.81 23.26 -3.69
C PRO A 96 -3.67 22.09 -2.70
N PHE A 97 -4.25 22.25 -1.52
CA PHE A 97 -4.55 21.14 -0.64
C PHE A 97 -5.53 20.18 -1.32
N ALA A 98 -5.41 18.88 -1.01
CA ALA A 98 -6.34 17.88 -1.51
C ALA A 98 -6.47 16.71 -0.52
N GLY A 99 -7.72 16.30 -0.28
CA GLY A 99 -8.04 14.99 0.28
C GLY A 99 -8.52 14.03 -0.81
N TYR A 100 -8.21 12.75 -0.67
CA TYR A 100 -8.80 11.67 -1.47
C TYR A 100 -9.27 10.55 -0.54
N LEU A 101 -10.58 10.31 -0.50
CA LEU A 101 -11.21 9.25 0.31
C LEU A 101 -11.87 8.24 -0.62
N TYR A 102 -11.62 6.95 -0.41
CA TYR A 102 -12.13 5.91 -1.29
C TYR A 102 -12.45 4.60 -0.57
N ALA A 103 -13.31 3.82 -1.21
CA ALA A 103 -13.43 2.38 -1.03
C ALA A 103 -12.91 1.67 -2.29
N GLY A 104 -12.26 0.54 -2.11
CA GLY A 104 -11.60 -0.18 -3.19
C GLY A 104 -11.77 -1.69 -3.11
N GLY A 105 -11.52 -2.34 -4.23
CA GLY A 105 -11.45 -3.79 -4.33
C GLY A 105 -10.37 -4.24 -5.31
N ASN A 106 -9.67 -5.32 -4.99
CA ASN A 106 -8.65 -5.91 -5.85
C ASN A 106 -8.90 -7.40 -6.07
N VAL A 107 -8.61 -7.85 -7.29
CA VAL A 107 -8.50 -9.27 -7.65
C VAL A 107 -7.05 -9.55 -8.03
N ASN A 108 -6.43 -10.50 -7.35
CA ASN A 108 -5.03 -10.86 -7.60
C ASN A 108 -4.92 -12.33 -8.01
N LEU A 109 -4.36 -12.55 -9.19
CA LEU A 109 -4.09 -13.85 -9.78
C LEU A 109 -2.59 -14.13 -9.70
N PHE A 110 -2.23 -15.25 -9.09
CA PHE A 110 -0.85 -15.69 -8.95
C PHE A 110 -0.68 -17.04 -9.65
N TYR A 111 0.21 -17.08 -10.65
CA TYR A 111 0.45 -18.27 -11.46
C TYR A 111 1.65 -19.06 -10.96
N LYS A 112 1.68 -20.37 -11.24
CA LYS A 112 2.78 -21.27 -10.83
C LYS A 112 4.15 -20.89 -11.39
N ASN A 113 4.17 -20.27 -12.57
CA ASN A 113 5.39 -19.74 -13.19
C ASN A 113 5.77 -18.36 -12.66
N GLU A 114 5.20 -17.94 -11.53
CA GLU A 114 5.50 -16.67 -10.85
C GLU A 114 5.22 -15.43 -11.70
N LYS A 115 4.22 -15.55 -12.59
CA LYS A 115 3.49 -14.41 -13.12
C LYS A 115 2.41 -14.00 -12.12
N ILE A 116 2.20 -12.70 -12.00
CA ILE A 116 1.16 -12.11 -11.16
C ILE A 116 0.40 -11.08 -11.98
N LEU A 117 -0.92 -11.14 -11.92
CA LEU A 117 -1.82 -10.13 -12.43
C LEU A 117 -2.66 -9.60 -11.27
N LYS A 118 -2.65 -8.29 -11.07
CA LYS A 118 -3.55 -7.63 -10.13
C LYS A 118 -4.40 -6.64 -10.89
N ALA A 119 -5.68 -6.58 -10.58
CA ALA A 119 -6.60 -5.58 -11.10
C ALA A 119 -7.38 -4.98 -9.94
N GLY A 120 -7.51 -3.67 -9.94
CA GLY A 120 -8.13 -2.90 -8.87
C GLY A 120 -9.13 -1.87 -9.39
N LEU A 121 -10.10 -1.59 -8.54
CA LEU A 121 -11.07 -0.51 -8.72
C LEU A 121 -11.15 0.27 -7.40
N GLU A 122 -11.05 1.59 -7.48
CA GLU A 122 -11.28 2.51 -6.37
C GLU A 122 -12.39 3.49 -6.76
N ILE A 123 -13.37 3.66 -5.87
CA ILE A 123 -14.48 4.60 -6.02
C ILE A 123 -14.51 5.48 -4.77
N GLY A 124 -14.62 6.79 -4.94
CA GLY A 124 -14.55 7.72 -3.82
C GLY A 124 -14.80 9.16 -4.23
N THR A 125 -14.18 10.07 -3.49
CA THR A 125 -14.27 11.51 -3.73
C THR A 125 -12.94 12.18 -3.44
N VAL A 126 -12.66 13.27 -4.15
CA VAL A 126 -11.62 14.24 -3.79
C VAL A 126 -12.24 15.52 -3.24
N GLY A 127 -11.47 16.37 -2.57
CA GLY A 127 -11.94 17.67 -2.05
C GLY A 127 -12.53 17.61 -0.64
N PRO A 128 -13.36 18.59 -0.22
CA PRO A 128 -13.92 18.67 1.13
C PRO A 128 -14.61 17.39 1.62
N ASP A 129 -15.34 16.68 0.75
CA ASP A 129 -16.04 15.44 1.11
C ASP A 129 -15.08 14.28 1.45
N ALA A 130 -13.80 14.42 1.08
CA ALA A 130 -12.76 13.47 1.47
C ALA A 130 -12.28 13.67 2.92
N LEU A 131 -12.75 14.70 3.64
CA LEU A 131 -12.48 14.96 5.06
C LEU A 131 -10.98 15.10 5.41
N GLY A 132 -10.18 15.58 4.45
CA GLY A 132 -8.72 15.71 4.64
C GLY A 132 -8.36 16.74 5.72
N GLU A 133 -9.00 17.90 5.69
CA GLU A 133 -8.77 18.97 6.68
C GLU A 133 -9.02 18.48 8.12
N ASP A 134 -10.19 17.88 8.36
CA ASP A 134 -10.57 17.39 9.69
C ASP A 134 -9.62 16.30 10.19
N ALA A 135 -9.23 15.37 9.31
CA ALA A 135 -8.31 14.30 9.64
C ALA A 135 -6.90 14.83 9.98
N GLN A 136 -6.37 15.78 9.20
CA GLN A 136 -5.07 16.36 9.47
C GLN A 136 -5.08 17.21 10.74
N LYS A 137 -6.12 18.03 10.97
CA LYS A 137 -6.29 18.81 12.22
C LYS A 137 -6.29 17.87 13.43
N LEU A 138 -7.09 16.82 13.39
CA LEU A 138 -7.16 15.82 14.46
C LEU A 138 -5.78 15.21 14.74
N LEU A 139 -5.05 14.80 13.71
CA LEU A 139 -3.72 14.22 13.87
C LEU A 139 -2.73 15.22 14.49
N HIS A 140 -2.73 16.46 14.00
CA HIS A 140 -1.84 17.51 14.50
C HIS A 140 -2.16 17.85 15.96
N ASP A 141 -3.43 17.93 16.33
CA ASP A 141 -3.87 18.21 17.69
C ASP A 141 -3.52 17.07 18.66
N ILE A 142 -3.69 15.80 18.24
CA ILE A 142 -3.36 14.63 19.07
C ILE A 142 -1.85 14.51 19.30
N VAL A 143 -1.04 14.72 18.25
CA VAL A 143 0.42 14.55 18.32
C VAL A 143 1.10 15.81 18.88
N GLY A 144 0.45 16.96 18.85
CA GLY A 144 1.02 18.25 19.27
C GLY A 144 1.89 18.88 18.18
N PHE A 145 1.51 18.71 16.91
CA PHE A 145 2.11 19.43 15.79
C PHE A 145 1.59 20.87 15.71
N TYR A 146 2.20 21.64 14.80
CA TYR A 146 1.80 23.02 14.55
C TYR A 146 0.40 23.09 13.91
N THR A 147 -0.24 24.25 14.05
CA THR A 147 -1.56 24.52 13.47
C THR A 147 -1.50 24.51 11.94
N ILE A 148 -2.46 23.82 11.31
CA ILE A 148 -2.61 23.85 9.85
C ILE A 148 -3.59 24.95 9.42
N ASP A 149 -3.31 25.58 8.27
CA ASP A 149 -4.16 26.62 7.67
C ASP A 149 -3.92 26.69 6.16
N GLY A 150 -5.01 26.89 5.39
CA GLY A 150 -5.00 26.92 3.93
C GLY A 150 -5.97 25.93 3.27
N TRP A 151 -6.54 24.98 4.03
CA TRP A 151 -7.50 23.98 3.54
C TRP A 151 -8.81 24.58 3.00
N GLN A 152 -9.18 25.81 3.40
CA GLN A 152 -10.28 26.57 2.81
C GLN A 152 -10.12 26.82 1.30
N TYR A 153 -8.90 26.62 0.76
CA TYR A 153 -8.56 26.75 -0.66
C TYR A 153 -8.27 25.40 -1.35
N GLN A 154 -8.65 24.28 -0.72
CA GLN A 154 -8.46 22.95 -1.31
C GLN A 154 -9.24 22.77 -2.63
N ILE A 155 -8.88 21.73 -3.39
CA ILE A 155 -9.60 21.36 -4.61
C ILE A 155 -11.09 21.10 -4.35
N LYS A 156 -11.94 21.29 -5.35
CA LYS A 156 -13.38 21.07 -5.24
C LYS A 156 -13.72 19.57 -5.19
N ASN A 157 -14.93 19.28 -4.71
CA ASN A 157 -15.47 17.93 -4.73
C ASN A 157 -15.58 17.40 -6.16
N GLU A 158 -15.05 16.21 -6.40
CA GLU A 158 -15.19 15.47 -7.65
C GLU A 158 -15.25 13.97 -7.37
N LEU A 159 -16.06 13.26 -8.16
CA LEU A 159 -16.12 11.80 -8.10
C LEU A 159 -14.77 11.21 -8.47
N ALA A 160 -14.20 10.43 -7.56
CA ALA A 160 -12.99 9.67 -7.82
C ALA A 160 -13.37 8.27 -8.32
N LEU A 161 -12.89 7.93 -9.52
CA LEU A 161 -13.03 6.61 -10.10
C LEU A 161 -11.70 6.22 -10.73
N ASN A 162 -11.04 5.21 -10.18
CA ASN A 162 -9.72 4.77 -10.65
C ASN A 162 -9.71 3.26 -10.90
N LEU A 163 -9.19 2.86 -12.05
CA LEU A 163 -8.87 1.49 -12.40
C LEU A 163 -7.37 1.32 -12.38
N SER A 164 -6.90 0.22 -11.78
CA SER A 164 -5.49 -0.14 -11.75
C SER A 164 -5.26 -1.54 -12.28
N ALA A 165 -4.12 -1.75 -12.92
CA ALA A 165 -3.62 -3.07 -13.26
C ALA A 165 -2.12 -3.14 -13.02
N GLN A 166 -1.67 -4.27 -12.46
CA GLN A 166 -0.26 -4.56 -12.23
C GLN A 166 0.08 -5.94 -12.82
N TYR A 167 1.22 -6.02 -13.50
CA TYR A 167 1.82 -7.25 -13.97
C TYR A 167 3.21 -7.42 -13.39
N THR A 168 3.47 -8.56 -12.76
CA THR A 168 4.81 -8.96 -12.30
C THR A 168 5.17 -10.29 -12.93
N GLN A 169 6.41 -10.45 -13.40
CA GLN A 169 6.92 -11.72 -13.94
C GLN A 169 8.32 -11.97 -13.42
N LEU A 170 8.53 -13.12 -12.77
CA LEU A 170 9.87 -13.61 -12.46
C LEU A 170 10.68 -13.78 -13.76
N LEU A 171 11.85 -13.15 -13.82
CA LEU A 171 12.78 -13.27 -14.95
C LEU A 171 13.85 -14.33 -14.66
N HIS A 172 14.41 -14.28 -13.46
CA HIS A 172 15.47 -15.18 -13.04
C HIS A 172 15.47 -15.34 -11.53
N ARG A 173 15.76 -16.56 -11.06
CA ARG A 173 16.07 -16.85 -9.66
C ARG A 173 17.37 -17.65 -9.59
N SER A 174 18.24 -17.29 -8.67
CA SER A 174 19.51 -18.00 -8.44
C SER A 174 19.26 -19.48 -8.11
N ALA A 175 20.23 -20.34 -8.41
CA ALA A 175 20.14 -21.77 -8.05
C ALA A 175 19.95 -21.99 -6.54
N LYS A 176 20.56 -21.12 -5.72
CA LYS A 176 20.42 -21.11 -4.25
C LYS A 176 19.07 -20.54 -3.77
N LYS A 177 18.29 -19.94 -4.66
CA LYS A 177 16.96 -19.38 -4.42
C LYS A 177 16.92 -18.24 -3.41
N ASP A 178 18.05 -17.55 -3.25
CA ASP A 178 18.25 -16.44 -2.33
C ASP A 178 18.35 -15.08 -3.04
N VAL A 179 18.33 -15.08 -4.37
CA VAL A 179 18.33 -13.88 -5.20
C VAL A 179 17.37 -14.06 -6.36
N ASP A 180 16.55 -13.06 -6.65
CA ASP A 180 15.78 -13.02 -7.90
C ASP A 180 15.62 -11.63 -8.52
N PHE A 181 15.30 -11.67 -9.82
CA PHE A 181 14.95 -10.52 -10.65
C PHE A 181 13.58 -10.74 -11.25
N SER A 182 12.72 -9.73 -11.20
CA SER A 182 11.39 -9.75 -11.79
C SER A 182 11.11 -8.47 -12.56
N PHE A 183 10.43 -8.60 -13.69
CA PHE A 183 9.82 -7.45 -14.36
C PHE A 183 8.56 -7.04 -13.60
N GLU A 184 8.36 -5.74 -13.43
CA GLU A 184 7.10 -5.18 -12.93
C GLU A 184 6.61 -4.06 -13.83
N GLY A 185 5.32 -4.07 -14.14
CA GLY A 185 4.64 -3.00 -14.83
C GLY A 185 3.31 -2.69 -14.15
N TYR A 186 2.90 -1.42 -14.18
CA TYR A 186 1.59 -1.00 -13.73
C TYR A 186 0.98 0.05 -14.67
N THR A 187 -0.33 0.16 -14.62
CA THR A 187 -1.10 1.23 -15.25
C THR A 187 -2.25 1.62 -14.33
N ASN A 188 -2.53 2.91 -14.29
CA ASN A 188 -3.69 3.50 -13.63
C ASN A 188 -4.42 4.37 -14.67
N VAL A 189 -5.75 4.26 -14.69
CA VAL A 189 -6.62 5.10 -15.52
C VAL A 189 -7.81 5.50 -14.69
N GLY A 190 -8.02 6.80 -14.54
CA GLY A 190 -9.08 7.31 -13.69
C GLY A 190 -9.14 8.83 -13.63
N THR A 191 -10.11 9.31 -12.86
CA THR A 191 -10.33 10.74 -12.63
C THR A 191 -9.37 11.33 -11.60
N THR A 192 -8.70 10.49 -10.79
CA THR A 192 -7.71 10.96 -9.79
C THR A 192 -6.29 10.63 -10.20
N PHE A 193 -6.04 9.43 -10.73
CA PHE A 193 -4.70 9.00 -11.12
C PHE A 193 -4.73 8.39 -12.52
N SER A 194 -3.92 8.93 -13.42
CA SER A 194 -3.68 8.35 -14.74
C SER A 194 -2.19 8.33 -15.06
N GLY A 195 -1.66 7.15 -15.34
CA GLY A 195 -0.24 6.98 -15.59
C GLY A 195 0.14 5.52 -15.68
N ALA A 196 1.39 5.27 -16.07
CA ALA A 196 1.93 3.93 -16.17
C ALA A 196 3.40 3.93 -15.78
N GLY A 197 3.89 2.77 -15.37
CA GLY A 197 5.31 2.62 -15.08
C GLY A 197 5.78 1.19 -15.24
N VAL A 198 7.09 1.07 -15.43
CA VAL A 198 7.79 -0.21 -15.56
C VAL A 198 9.07 -0.18 -14.74
N GLY A 199 9.47 -1.32 -14.21
CA GLY A 199 10.66 -1.45 -13.38
C GLY A 199 11.16 -2.89 -13.31
N ILE A 200 12.35 -3.02 -12.72
CA ILE A 200 12.95 -4.31 -12.40
C ILE A 200 13.02 -4.43 -10.88
N LEU A 201 12.32 -5.41 -10.34
CA LEU A 201 12.44 -5.80 -8.95
C LEU A 201 13.65 -6.72 -8.79
N PHE A 202 14.53 -6.35 -7.87
CA PHE A 202 15.59 -7.18 -7.33
C PHE A 202 15.27 -7.54 -5.88
N ARG A 203 15.43 -8.81 -5.50
CA ARG A 203 15.34 -9.26 -4.10
C ARG A 203 16.53 -10.15 -3.73
N ALA A 204 17.03 -10.01 -2.51
CA ALA A 204 18.12 -10.82 -1.97
C ALA A 204 17.93 -11.15 -0.49
N GLY A 205 18.10 -12.42 -0.11
CA GLY A 205 17.98 -12.91 1.28
C GLY A 205 17.15 -14.19 1.37
N ASN A 206 16.46 -14.37 2.49
CA ASN A 206 15.49 -15.45 2.65
C ASN A 206 14.18 -15.03 1.96
N ILE A 207 14.02 -15.42 0.70
CA ILE A 207 12.89 -15.05 -0.16
C ILE A 207 12.00 -16.26 -0.45
N ASN A 208 10.69 -16.03 -0.50
CA ASN A 208 9.74 -16.99 -1.06
C ASN A 208 9.44 -16.70 -2.54
N GLN A 209 8.79 -17.68 -3.18
CA GLN A 209 8.18 -17.48 -4.48
C GLN A 209 7.28 -16.23 -4.46
N LEU A 210 7.15 -15.54 -5.59
CA LEU A 210 6.37 -14.32 -5.71
C LEU A 210 4.90 -14.52 -5.31
N PHE A 211 4.36 -15.73 -5.40
CA PHE A 211 2.99 -16.05 -4.97
C PHE A 211 2.85 -16.38 -3.48
N ASN A 212 3.94 -16.34 -2.70
CA ASN A 212 3.99 -16.61 -1.26
C ASN A 212 4.79 -15.54 -0.49
N SER A 213 5.02 -14.38 -1.09
CA SER A 213 5.93 -13.36 -0.57
C SER A 213 5.21 -12.17 0.05
N GLY A 214 5.80 -11.62 1.11
CA GLY A 214 5.42 -10.33 1.70
C GLY A 214 5.52 -9.18 0.71
N TYR A 215 6.49 -9.19 -0.21
CA TYR A 215 6.65 -8.12 -1.22
C TYR A 215 5.40 -7.96 -2.10
N THR A 216 4.77 -9.08 -2.47
CA THR A 216 3.62 -9.11 -3.38
C THR A 216 2.29 -9.17 -2.65
N ASN A 217 2.29 -9.03 -1.31
CA ASN A 217 1.11 -9.14 -0.45
C ASN A 217 0.39 -10.50 -0.60
N SER A 218 1.15 -11.59 -0.70
CA SER A 218 0.62 -12.93 -1.03
C SER A 218 0.92 -13.99 0.04
N VAL A 219 1.20 -13.58 1.27
CA VAL A 219 1.58 -14.48 2.37
C VAL A 219 0.42 -15.40 2.79
N ILE A 220 -0.82 -14.93 2.68
CA ILE A 220 -2.04 -15.69 2.96
C ILE A 220 -2.21 -16.87 2.00
N SER A 221 -2.79 -17.96 2.49
CA SER A 221 -3.12 -19.13 1.68
C SER A 221 -4.23 -19.96 2.29
N ASN A 222 -4.93 -20.71 1.44
CA ASN A 222 -5.99 -21.64 1.82
C ASN A 222 -5.77 -22.95 1.08
N ASN A 223 -5.39 -24.00 1.82
CA ASN A 223 -4.96 -25.29 1.26
C ASN A 223 -3.87 -25.14 0.18
N ALA A 224 -2.72 -24.57 0.55
CA ALA A 224 -1.64 -24.25 -0.39
C ALA A 224 -1.25 -25.45 -1.28
N LYS A 225 -1.09 -25.20 -2.59
CA LYS A 225 -0.64 -26.20 -3.57
C LYS A 225 0.87 -26.40 -3.53
N THR A 226 1.61 -25.30 -3.37
CA THR A 226 3.07 -25.29 -3.37
C THR A 226 3.62 -24.86 -2.02
N GLU A 227 4.60 -25.63 -1.51
CA GLU A 227 5.31 -25.28 -0.29
C GLU A 227 6.15 -24.00 -0.46
N LYS A 228 6.27 -23.25 0.64
CA LYS A 228 7.14 -22.07 0.73
C LYS A 228 8.61 -22.50 0.64
N LEU A 229 9.44 -21.78 -0.13
CA LEU A 229 10.89 -22.01 -0.17
C LEU A 229 11.55 -21.80 1.20
N VAL A 230 11.05 -20.82 1.96
CA VAL A 230 11.54 -20.51 3.30
C VAL A 230 10.38 -20.36 4.28
N LYS A 231 10.57 -20.83 5.52
CA LYS A 231 9.57 -20.72 6.58
C LYS A 231 9.35 -19.28 7.05
N ARG A 232 10.38 -18.45 6.95
CA ARG A 232 10.38 -17.02 7.35
C ARG A 232 11.07 -16.23 6.25
N GLU A 233 10.46 -15.12 5.84
CA GLU A 233 11.09 -14.19 4.90
C GLU A 233 11.85 -13.10 5.65
N ALA A 234 13.05 -12.81 5.17
CA ALA A 234 13.86 -11.67 5.57
C ALA A 234 14.77 -11.36 4.39
N PHE A 235 14.49 -10.26 3.69
CA PHE A 235 15.18 -9.93 2.46
C PHE A 235 15.29 -8.42 2.27
N PHE A 236 16.33 -8.04 1.52
CA PHE A 236 16.46 -6.73 0.92
C PHE A 236 15.79 -6.74 -0.45
N TYR A 237 15.21 -5.60 -0.86
CA TYR A 237 14.72 -5.42 -2.22
C TYR A 237 15.05 -4.02 -2.75
N ALA A 238 15.18 -3.92 -4.07
CA ALA A 238 15.29 -2.67 -4.80
C ALA A 238 14.42 -2.73 -6.06
N LYS A 239 13.79 -1.61 -6.41
CA LYS A 239 12.98 -1.49 -7.64
C LYS A 239 13.22 -0.14 -8.31
N PRO A 240 14.29 0.02 -9.10
CA PRO A 240 14.37 1.12 -10.04
C PRO A 240 13.19 1.03 -11.03
N GLN A 241 12.54 2.17 -11.27
CA GLN A 241 11.36 2.26 -12.13
C GLN A 241 11.33 3.57 -12.92
N LEU A 242 10.73 3.50 -14.11
CA LEU A 242 10.39 4.64 -14.95
C LEU A 242 8.88 4.81 -14.93
N ASN A 243 8.42 6.05 -14.73
CA ASN A 243 7.00 6.38 -14.65
C ASN A 243 6.66 7.46 -15.67
N VAL A 244 5.50 7.33 -16.29
CA VAL A 244 4.84 8.37 -17.08
C VAL A 244 3.54 8.72 -16.36
N ILE A 245 3.44 9.96 -15.89
CA ILE A 245 2.27 10.48 -15.18
C ILE A 245 1.53 11.40 -16.13
N ALA A 246 0.30 11.04 -16.48
CA ALA A 246 -0.57 11.86 -17.31
C ALA A 246 -1.45 12.78 -16.45
N TYR A 247 -1.90 12.28 -15.30
CA TYR A 247 -2.72 13.02 -14.34
C TYR A 247 -2.48 12.48 -12.92
N ASP A 248 -2.33 13.38 -11.95
CA ASP A 248 -2.10 13.13 -10.52
C ASP A 248 -2.49 14.37 -9.68
#